data_AF-A0AAP0Q233-F1
#
_entry.id   AF-A0AAP0Q233-F1
#
_cell.length_a   1.000
_cell.length_b   1.000
_cell.length_c   1.000
_cell.angle_alpha   90.00
_cell.angle_beta   90.00
_cell.angle_gamma   90.00
#
_symmetry.space_group_name_H-M   'P 1'
#
loop_
_entity.id
_entity.type
_entity.pdbx_description
1 polymer ?
#
loop_
_entity_poly.entity_id
_entity_poly.type
_entity_poly.pdbx_seq_one_letter_code
_entity_poly.pdbx_strand_id
1 'polypeptide(L)'
;METASSLRFFVRCSSTTLFFFFFFFFFFFVSIFVSVAAAADDDELSIDVAHPTALRLISGLPVETSPGSKPGIQLLCKRIHIRGLSRLHYLSKYAHLIRVKVQIVEESPRALRIRNSVDACFHGNSSLGLCMCPQGKWERLSKGPWVRSMSPYDDRVLDIRMPGPSMEILEVSMDEETSSYRIISLVLGFILLTAAPVLSESIVFYYSSAMAVGVILVILIVLFQGMKLLPTGRRSSLAIFMYSSLIGLGSFLLSYVPKLLQTALKDIGIDEDMYNFLILFLVVCTVLVGAWLGFWIVRKLVLAEDGSIDSGNATFVLWSIRIFAAILILQHLVDMPEPVFEITVIRR
;
A
#
# COMPACT_ATOMS: atom_id res chain seq x y z
N MET A 1 23.43 -33.67 26.51
CA MET A 1 23.04 -34.17 25.16
C MET A 1 22.19 -33.14 24.41
N GLU A 2 21.42 -32.29 25.09
CA GLU A 2 20.66 -31.16 24.50
C GLU A 2 21.52 -30.09 23.82
N THR A 3 22.66 -29.70 24.40
CA THR A 3 23.54 -28.65 23.85
C THR A 3 24.12 -29.02 22.48
N ALA A 4 24.44 -30.29 22.24
CA ALA A 4 24.97 -30.76 20.96
C ALA A 4 23.90 -30.96 19.87
N SER A 5 22.62 -31.02 20.25
CA SER A 5 21.47 -31.04 19.33
C SER A 5 21.10 -29.63 18.89
N SER A 6 21.11 -28.68 19.83
CA SER A 6 20.87 -27.26 19.57
C SER A 6 21.97 -26.65 18.70
N LEU A 7 23.25 -26.99 18.93
CA LEU A 7 24.36 -26.55 18.07
C LEU A 7 24.30 -27.14 16.64
N ARG A 8 23.97 -28.44 16.51
CA ARG A 8 23.85 -29.09 15.19
C ARG A 8 22.65 -28.58 14.39
N PHE A 9 21.57 -28.18 15.07
CA PHE A 9 20.40 -27.57 14.43
C PHE A 9 20.66 -26.11 14.05
N PHE A 10 21.36 -25.34 14.88
CA PHE A 10 21.79 -23.97 14.56
C PHE A 10 22.69 -23.93 13.32
N VAL A 11 23.63 -24.88 13.18
CA VAL A 11 24.51 -25.02 12.01
C VAL A 11 23.73 -25.45 10.76
N ARG A 12 22.70 -26.31 10.90
CA ARG A 12 21.90 -26.81 9.77
C ARG A 12 20.84 -25.80 9.30
N CYS A 13 20.26 -25.03 10.22
CA CYS A 13 19.39 -23.89 9.94
C CYS A 13 20.19 -22.70 9.36
N SER A 14 21.41 -22.47 9.84
CA SER A 14 22.33 -21.48 9.27
C SER A 14 22.70 -21.85 7.82
N SER A 15 22.99 -23.12 7.51
CA SER A 15 23.39 -23.57 6.17
C SER A 15 22.27 -23.49 5.13
N THR A 16 21.03 -23.89 5.46
CA THR A 16 19.89 -23.75 4.53
C THR A 16 19.43 -22.31 4.39
N THR A 17 19.49 -21.52 5.47
CA THR A 17 19.19 -20.08 5.41
C THR A 17 20.23 -19.33 4.57
N LEU A 18 21.52 -19.68 4.66
CA LEU A 18 22.57 -19.11 3.80
C LEU A 18 22.38 -19.47 2.32
N PHE A 19 22.05 -20.74 2.03
CA PHE A 19 21.87 -21.23 0.66
C PHE A 19 20.69 -20.55 -0.05
N PHE A 20 19.56 -20.38 0.65
CA PHE A 20 18.40 -19.68 0.09
C PHE A 20 18.57 -18.15 0.11
N PHE A 21 19.33 -17.58 1.04
CA PHE A 21 19.72 -16.17 0.99
C PHE A 21 20.57 -15.87 -0.25
N PHE A 22 21.53 -16.75 -0.58
CA PHE A 22 22.29 -16.68 -1.83
C PHE A 22 21.42 -16.86 -3.08
N PHE A 23 20.46 -17.79 -3.04
CA PHE A 23 19.54 -18.03 -4.17
C PHE A 23 18.58 -16.85 -4.42
N PHE A 24 18.06 -16.23 -3.36
CA PHE A 24 17.21 -15.04 -3.46
C PHE A 24 18.01 -13.82 -3.92
N PHE A 25 19.24 -13.65 -3.42
CA PHE A 25 20.15 -12.59 -3.86
C PHE A 25 20.57 -12.79 -5.33
N PHE A 26 20.76 -14.04 -5.75
CA PHE A 26 21.03 -14.41 -7.15
C PHE A 26 19.85 -14.10 -8.07
N PHE A 27 18.62 -14.46 -7.70
CA PHE A 27 17.42 -14.09 -8.49
C PHE A 27 17.16 -12.58 -8.50
N PHE A 28 17.44 -11.88 -7.40
CA PHE A 28 17.40 -10.42 -7.34
C PHE A 28 18.41 -9.81 -8.32
N PHE A 29 19.65 -10.32 -8.37
CA PHE A 29 20.66 -9.89 -9.34
C PHE A 29 20.32 -10.24 -10.80
N VAL A 30 19.71 -11.40 -11.06
CA VAL A 30 19.31 -11.83 -12.41
C VAL A 30 18.15 -10.99 -12.95
N SER A 31 17.13 -10.69 -12.12
CA SER A 31 16.03 -9.79 -12.51
C SER A 31 16.52 -8.37 -12.79
N ILE A 32 17.59 -7.93 -12.12
CA ILE A 32 18.23 -6.63 -12.36
C ILE A 32 19.03 -6.63 -13.68
N PHE A 33 19.67 -7.75 -14.04
CA PHE A 33 20.46 -7.87 -15.26
C PHE A 33 19.59 -7.88 -16.54
N VAL A 34 18.36 -8.40 -16.46
CA VAL A 34 17.43 -8.45 -17.60
C VAL A 34 16.90 -7.05 -17.98
N SER A 35 16.88 -6.08 -17.07
CA SER A 35 16.47 -4.69 -17.37
C SER A 35 17.52 -3.86 -18.12
N VAL A 36 18.71 -4.41 -18.39
CA VAL A 36 19.82 -3.68 -19.06
C VAL A 36 19.80 -3.81 -20.60
N ALA A 37 18.88 -4.57 -21.18
CA ALA A 37 18.81 -4.79 -22.62
C ALA A 37 17.66 -4.02 -23.30
N ALA A 38 17.77 -2.70 -23.41
CA ALA A 38 17.02 -1.95 -24.42
C ALA A 38 17.85 -0.74 -24.89
N ALA A 39 18.20 -0.79 -26.17
CA ALA A 39 19.09 0.13 -26.86
C ALA A 39 18.52 1.55 -26.97
N ALA A 40 19.43 2.53 -26.95
CA ALA A 40 19.16 3.92 -27.30
C ALA A 40 18.88 4.04 -28.80
N ASP A 41 17.87 4.85 -29.14
CA ASP A 41 17.72 5.47 -30.45
C ASP A 41 17.47 6.98 -30.23
N ASP A 42 18.00 7.78 -31.13
CA ASP A 42 18.36 9.19 -30.95
C ASP A 42 17.64 10.03 -32.00
N ASP A 43 16.43 10.53 -31.69
CA ASP A 43 15.84 11.76 -32.28
C ASP A 43 14.53 12.25 -31.59
N GLU A 44 14.34 11.96 -30.30
CA GLU A 44 13.11 12.33 -29.56
C GLU A 44 13.42 13.13 -28.28
N LEU A 45 12.55 14.09 -27.95
CA LEU A 45 12.68 14.92 -26.75
C LEU A 45 12.54 14.05 -25.48
N SER A 46 13.67 13.60 -24.95
CA SER A 46 13.77 12.84 -23.71
C SER A 46 14.23 13.71 -22.56
N ILE A 47 13.55 13.58 -21.42
CA ILE A 47 14.00 14.15 -20.14
C ILE A 47 14.58 13.01 -19.32
N ASP A 48 15.81 13.20 -18.87
CA ASP A 48 16.47 12.26 -17.98
C ASP A 48 16.18 12.63 -16.52
N VAL A 49 15.77 11.64 -15.73
CA VAL A 49 15.56 11.79 -14.28
C VAL A 49 16.86 12.17 -13.56
N ALA A 50 18.03 11.88 -14.14
CA ALA A 50 19.33 12.26 -13.56
C ALA A 50 19.52 13.78 -13.43
N HIS A 51 18.92 14.56 -14.33
CA HIS A 51 19.07 16.02 -14.41
C HIS A 51 17.70 16.69 -14.56
N PRO A 52 16.92 16.81 -13.46
CA PRO A 52 15.58 17.35 -13.50
C PRO A 52 15.62 18.79 -14.03
N THR A 53 15.11 18.96 -15.26
CA THR A 53 15.13 20.22 -15.98
C THR A 53 13.70 20.64 -16.30
N ALA A 54 13.36 21.90 -16.04
CA ALA A 54 12.11 22.47 -16.48
C ALA A 54 12.15 22.71 -18.00
N LEU A 55 11.20 22.14 -18.73
CA LEU A 55 11.11 22.22 -20.18
C LEU A 55 9.86 22.97 -20.60
N ARG A 56 10.08 24.09 -21.31
CA ARG A 56 9.01 24.82 -21.99
C ARG A 56 8.72 24.17 -23.33
N LEU A 57 7.45 23.92 -23.60
CA LEU A 57 7.02 23.22 -24.81
C LEU A 57 6.81 24.22 -25.94
N ILE A 58 7.69 24.24 -26.94
CA ILE A 58 7.64 25.26 -27.99
C ILE A 58 6.64 24.87 -29.10
N SER A 59 6.65 23.61 -29.54
CA SER A 59 5.84 23.13 -30.67
C SER A 59 5.35 21.69 -30.47
N GLY A 60 4.18 21.39 -31.05
CA GLY A 60 3.56 20.06 -31.10
C GLY A 60 3.26 19.64 -32.53
N LEU A 61 3.09 18.34 -32.75
CA LEU A 61 2.69 17.78 -34.03
C LEU A 61 1.15 17.81 -34.14
N PRO A 62 0.56 18.23 -35.27
CA PRO A 62 -0.88 18.20 -35.45
C PRO A 62 -1.38 16.75 -35.56
N VAL A 63 -2.42 16.41 -34.80
CA VAL A 63 -3.07 15.11 -34.78
C VAL A 63 -4.59 15.30 -34.82
N GLU A 64 -5.25 14.67 -35.81
CA GLU A 64 -6.70 14.83 -36.05
C GLU A 64 -7.54 13.68 -35.47
N THR A 65 -6.95 12.50 -35.27
CA THR A 65 -7.68 11.26 -34.94
C THR A 65 -7.39 10.73 -33.53
N SER A 66 -7.08 11.62 -32.58
CA SER A 66 -6.80 11.23 -31.19
C SER A 66 -8.07 10.68 -30.50
N PRO A 67 -8.03 9.49 -29.88
CA PRO A 67 -9.19 8.91 -29.20
C PRO A 67 -9.75 9.82 -28.11
N GLY A 68 -11.06 10.08 -28.16
CA GLY A 68 -11.75 10.90 -27.18
C GLY A 68 -11.78 12.40 -27.46
N SER A 69 -11.14 12.88 -28.53
CA SER A 69 -11.38 14.22 -29.05
C SER A 69 -12.70 14.29 -29.83
N LYS A 70 -13.23 15.50 -30.07
CA LYS A 70 -14.37 15.67 -30.98
C LYS A 70 -13.88 15.44 -32.42
N PRO A 71 -14.65 14.74 -33.26
CA PRO A 71 -14.27 14.49 -34.64
C PRO A 71 -14.07 15.80 -35.41
N GLY A 72 -12.98 15.90 -36.18
CA GLY A 72 -12.65 17.05 -37.02
C GLY A 72 -11.88 18.19 -36.34
N ILE A 73 -11.48 18.05 -35.07
CA ILE A 73 -10.63 19.04 -34.39
C ILE A 73 -9.17 18.60 -34.50
N GLN A 74 -8.35 19.45 -35.12
CA GLN A 74 -6.90 19.29 -35.12
C GLN A 74 -6.34 19.69 -33.75
N LEU A 75 -5.68 18.75 -33.07
CA LEU A 75 -5.03 18.97 -31.79
C LEU A 75 -3.52 19.01 -31.99
N LEU A 76 -2.83 19.89 -31.27
CA LEU A 76 -1.39 19.81 -31.17
C LEU A 76 -1.03 18.79 -30.11
N CYS A 77 -0.08 17.94 -30.45
CA CYS A 77 0.34 16.80 -29.65
C CYS A 77 1.84 16.78 -29.45
N LYS A 78 2.26 16.53 -28.22
CA LYS A 78 3.67 16.39 -27.88
C LYS A 78 3.85 15.22 -26.93
N ARG A 79 4.82 14.38 -27.27
CA ARG A 79 5.27 13.26 -26.44
C ARG A 79 6.57 13.64 -25.77
N ILE A 80 6.68 13.28 -24.50
CA ILE A 80 7.87 13.45 -23.68
C ILE A 80 8.23 12.09 -23.11
N HIS A 81 9.43 11.62 -23.44
CA HIS A 81 9.97 10.38 -22.89
C HIS A 81 10.70 10.70 -21.59
N ILE A 82 10.29 10.07 -20.50
CA ILE A 82 10.92 10.20 -19.20
C ILE A 82 11.70 8.91 -18.96
N ARG A 83 13.03 9.01 -19.07
CA ARG A 83 13.92 7.87 -18.90
C ARG A 83 14.26 7.71 -17.42
N GLY A 84 13.97 6.52 -16.89
CA GLY A 84 14.29 6.13 -15.53
C GLY A 84 15.78 5.85 -15.34
N LEU A 85 16.20 5.85 -14.08
CA LEU A 85 17.57 5.54 -13.69
C LEU A 85 17.79 4.03 -13.53
N SER A 86 19.05 3.60 -13.68
CA SER A 86 19.44 2.24 -13.30
C SER A 86 19.46 2.08 -11.76
N ARG A 87 18.74 1.07 -11.26
CA ARG A 87 18.60 0.78 -9.81
C ARG A 87 19.94 0.54 -9.11
N LEU A 88 20.84 -0.22 -9.73
CA LEU A 88 22.13 -0.57 -9.11
C LEU A 88 23.08 0.60 -9.04
N HIS A 89 23.06 1.47 -10.05
CA HIS A 89 23.98 2.59 -10.11
C HIS A 89 23.52 3.73 -9.19
N TYR A 90 22.20 3.92 -9.05
CA TYR A 90 21.61 5.04 -8.31
C TYR A 90 20.87 4.60 -7.04
N LEU A 91 21.47 3.75 -6.21
CA LEU A 91 20.88 3.29 -4.94
C LEU A 91 20.53 4.43 -3.98
N SER A 92 21.20 5.59 -4.07
CA SER A 92 20.88 6.78 -3.29
C SER A 92 19.47 7.30 -3.58
N LYS A 93 18.92 7.04 -4.78
CA LYS A 93 17.58 7.44 -5.18
C LYS A 93 16.49 6.47 -4.70
N TYR A 94 16.84 5.45 -3.91
CA TYR A 94 15.90 4.46 -3.37
C TYR A 94 14.75 5.09 -2.59
N ALA A 95 15.07 6.06 -1.75
CA ALA A 95 14.11 6.76 -0.92
C ALA A 95 13.38 7.88 -1.65
N HIS A 96 13.59 8.07 -2.96
CA HIS A 96 13.02 9.18 -3.70
C HIS A 96 11.82 8.73 -4.56
N LEU A 97 10.92 9.66 -4.77
CA LEU A 97 9.77 9.60 -5.67
C LEU A 97 9.89 10.80 -6.61
N ILE A 98 9.69 10.59 -7.90
CA ILE A 98 9.70 11.68 -8.87
C ILE A 98 8.28 12.16 -9.08
N ARG A 99 8.06 13.47 -9.01
CA ARG A 99 6.78 14.11 -9.31
C ARG A 99 6.92 14.89 -10.59
N VAL A 100 6.26 14.40 -11.62
CA VAL A 100 6.15 15.06 -12.92
C VAL A 100 5.02 16.05 -12.84
N LYS A 101 5.33 17.31 -13.07
CA LYS A 101 4.40 18.42 -12.98
C LYS A 101 4.26 19.09 -14.34
N VAL A 102 3.02 19.32 -14.74
CA VAL A 102 2.69 20.08 -15.94
C VAL A 102 1.93 21.32 -15.50
N GLN A 103 2.51 22.49 -15.77
CA GLN A 103 1.98 23.78 -15.35
C GLN A 103 1.95 24.78 -16.50
N ILE A 104 1.00 25.70 -16.43
CA ILE A 104 0.89 26.82 -17.35
C ILE A 104 1.67 27.99 -16.74
N VAL A 105 2.67 28.50 -17.46
CA VAL A 105 3.57 29.57 -16.98
C VAL A 105 2.90 30.94 -17.01
N GLU A 106 2.00 31.16 -17.96
CA GLU A 106 1.34 32.44 -18.17
C GLU A 106 -0.08 32.42 -17.60
N GLU A 107 -0.36 33.23 -16.57
CA GLU A 107 -1.70 33.38 -15.99
C GLU A 107 -2.54 34.45 -16.70
N SER A 108 -2.55 34.44 -18.04
CA SER A 108 -3.44 35.32 -18.80
C SER A 108 -4.88 34.79 -18.79
N PRO A 109 -5.92 35.65 -18.89
CA PRO A 109 -7.31 35.20 -18.97
C PRO A 109 -7.59 34.26 -20.16
N ARG A 110 -6.75 34.30 -21.20
CA ARG A 110 -6.79 33.38 -22.35
C ARG A 110 -6.15 32.04 -22.02
N ALA A 111 -4.99 32.04 -21.36
CA ALA A 111 -4.30 30.83 -20.90
C ALA A 111 -5.13 30.03 -19.88
N LEU A 112 -5.87 30.71 -19.00
CA LEU A 112 -6.82 30.08 -18.07
C LEU A 112 -8.01 29.39 -18.76
N ARG A 113 -8.44 29.83 -19.95
CA ARG A 113 -9.45 29.11 -20.74
C ARG A 113 -8.85 27.88 -21.41
N ILE A 114 -7.63 28.00 -21.92
CA ILE A 114 -6.89 26.91 -22.56
C ILE A 114 -6.59 25.80 -21.56
N ARG A 115 -6.32 26.13 -20.30
CA ARG A 115 -6.09 25.18 -19.19
C ARG A 115 -7.11 24.03 -19.16
N ASN A 116 -8.39 24.34 -19.26
CA ASN A 116 -9.46 23.33 -19.19
C ASN A 116 -9.59 22.46 -20.45
N SER A 117 -8.81 22.78 -21.48
CA SER A 117 -8.75 22.06 -22.76
C SER A 117 -7.44 21.31 -22.99
N VAL A 118 -6.46 21.43 -22.09
CA VAL A 118 -5.25 20.60 -22.13
C VAL A 118 -5.54 19.26 -21.46
N ASP A 119 -5.28 18.19 -22.20
CA ASP A 119 -5.31 16.84 -21.66
C ASP A 119 -3.89 16.26 -21.61
N ALA A 120 -3.57 15.55 -20.53
CA ALA A 120 -2.34 14.78 -20.37
C ALA A 120 -2.66 13.29 -20.21
N CYS A 121 -1.83 12.43 -20.79
CA CYS A 121 -1.85 10.99 -20.63
C CYS A 121 -0.48 10.54 -20.12
N PHE A 122 -0.46 9.88 -18.96
CA PHE A 122 0.75 9.31 -18.37
C PHE A 122 0.71 7.80 -18.48
N HIS A 123 1.65 7.20 -19.20
CA HIS A 123 1.61 5.77 -19.51
C HIS A 123 3.01 5.16 -19.62
N GLY A 124 3.08 3.83 -19.60
CA GLY A 124 4.34 3.09 -19.74
C GLY A 124 4.48 2.36 -21.07
N ASN A 125 3.50 2.47 -21.99
CA ASN A 125 3.53 1.74 -23.24
C ASN A 125 4.09 2.61 -24.38
N SER A 126 5.38 2.46 -24.64
CA SER A 126 6.08 3.16 -25.72
C SER A 126 5.57 2.79 -27.12
N SER A 127 4.88 1.65 -27.29
CA SER A 127 4.36 1.20 -28.59
C SER A 127 3.12 1.96 -29.06
N LEU A 128 2.51 2.79 -28.21
CA LEU A 128 1.34 3.59 -28.57
C LEU A 128 1.76 4.71 -29.53
N GLY A 129 0.98 4.95 -30.59
CA GLY A 129 1.19 6.11 -31.46
C GLY A 129 1.02 7.44 -30.70
N LEU A 130 1.62 8.52 -31.22
CA LEU A 130 1.58 9.86 -30.62
C LEU A 130 0.15 10.29 -30.28
N CYS A 131 -0.14 10.55 -29.00
CA CYS A 131 -1.48 10.92 -28.52
C CYS A 131 -2.60 9.91 -28.86
N MET A 132 -2.28 8.63 -29.01
CA MET A 132 -3.27 7.58 -29.28
C MET A 132 -3.67 6.80 -28.02
N CYS A 133 -3.55 7.40 -26.82
CA CYS A 133 -4.04 6.79 -25.59
C CYS A 133 -5.57 6.55 -25.64
N PRO A 134 -6.07 5.47 -25.03
CA PRO A 134 -7.51 5.22 -24.94
C PRO A 134 -8.22 6.31 -24.13
N GLN A 135 -9.49 6.57 -24.47
CA GLN A 135 -10.24 7.73 -23.98
C GLN A 135 -10.26 7.88 -22.44
N GLY A 136 -10.30 6.77 -21.69
CA GLY A 136 -10.32 6.79 -20.21
C GLY A 136 -8.99 7.08 -19.53
N LYS A 137 -7.88 7.23 -20.28
CA LYS A 137 -6.53 7.52 -19.73
C LYS A 137 -6.13 8.99 -19.81
N TRP A 138 -6.97 9.82 -20.42
CA TRP A 138 -6.72 11.26 -20.55
C TRP A 138 -7.23 12.01 -19.33
N GLU A 139 -6.38 12.86 -18.76
CA GLU A 139 -6.67 13.69 -17.60
C GLU A 139 -6.59 15.17 -17.96
N ARG A 140 -7.63 15.92 -17.62
CA ARG A 140 -7.68 17.37 -17.85
C ARG A 140 -6.93 18.14 -16.79
N LEU A 141 -6.24 19.20 -17.20
CA LEU A 141 -5.54 20.16 -16.33
C LEU A 141 -6.51 21.12 -15.60
N SER A 142 -7.62 20.62 -15.04
CA SER A 142 -8.76 21.43 -14.60
C SER A 142 -8.54 22.21 -13.28
N LYS A 143 -7.67 21.74 -12.36
CA LYS A 143 -7.47 22.33 -11.03
C LYS A 143 -5.99 22.41 -10.70
N GLY A 144 -5.40 23.59 -10.84
CA GLY A 144 -3.99 23.82 -10.51
C GLY A 144 -3.03 23.10 -11.47
N PRO A 145 -1.75 22.93 -11.08
CA PRO A 145 -0.80 22.15 -11.86
C PRO A 145 -1.20 20.67 -11.87
N TRP A 146 -1.10 20.01 -13.02
CA TRP A 146 -1.29 18.56 -13.10
C TRP A 146 -0.03 17.88 -12.59
N VAL A 147 -0.18 16.91 -11.70
CA VAL A 147 0.95 16.24 -11.05
C VAL A 147 0.73 14.74 -11.04
N ARG A 148 1.73 13.99 -11.50
CA ARG A 148 1.77 12.53 -11.35
C ARG A 148 3.10 12.08 -10.77
N SER A 149 3.03 11.09 -9.90
CA SER A 149 4.21 10.47 -9.29
C SER A 149 4.65 9.24 -10.09
N MET A 150 5.95 9.00 -10.10
CA MET A 150 6.57 7.80 -10.63
C MET A 150 7.80 7.41 -9.82
N SER A 151 8.21 6.15 -9.97
CA SER A 151 9.51 5.68 -9.50
C SER A 151 10.64 6.43 -10.22
N PRO A 152 11.77 6.73 -9.55
CA PRO A 152 12.96 7.22 -10.22
C PRO A 152 13.54 6.23 -11.25
N TYR A 153 13.16 4.96 -11.17
CA TYR A 153 13.74 3.86 -11.94
C TYR A 153 12.87 3.36 -13.09
N ASP A 154 11.65 3.88 -13.21
CA ASP A 154 10.68 3.43 -14.20
C ASP A 154 10.71 4.33 -15.42
N ASP A 155 10.72 3.74 -16.61
CA ASP A 155 10.49 4.49 -17.84
C ASP A 155 9.00 4.81 -17.99
N ARG A 156 8.71 6.07 -18.31
CA ARG A 156 7.34 6.57 -18.52
C ARG A 156 7.28 7.52 -19.70
N VAL A 157 6.12 7.58 -20.32
CA VAL A 157 5.81 8.45 -21.45
C VAL A 157 4.68 9.38 -21.02
N LEU A 158 4.89 10.67 -21.27
CA LEU A 158 3.91 11.72 -21.05
C LEU A 158 3.48 12.27 -22.41
N ASP A 159 2.23 11.99 -22.78
CA ASP A 159 1.60 12.57 -23.97
C ASP A 159 0.71 13.74 -23.55
N ILE A 160 0.93 14.90 -24.15
CA ILE A 160 0.15 16.10 -23.90
C ILE A 160 -0.52 16.51 -25.20
N ARG A 161 -1.82 16.82 -25.13
CA ARG A 161 -2.58 17.37 -26.24
C ARG A 161 -3.32 18.63 -25.84
N MET A 162 -3.38 19.60 -26.75
CA MET A 162 -4.14 20.82 -26.57
C MET A 162 -4.71 21.36 -27.87
N PRO A 163 -5.84 22.06 -27.83
CA PRO A 163 -6.32 22.85 -28.96
C PRO A 163 -5.56 24.18 -29.04
N GLY A 164 -5.30 24.65 -30.26
CA GLY A 164 -4.67 25.96 -30.51
C GLY A 164 -3.38 25.85 -31.34
N PRO A 165 -2.74 26.99 -31.64
CA PRO A 165 -1.62 27.06 -32.58
C PRO A 165 -0.23 26.88 -31.95
N SER A 166 -0.08 27.01 -30.63
CA SER A 166 1.23 26.89 -29.96
C SER A 166 1.11 26.24 -28.58
N MET A 167 2.20 25.60 -28.14
CA MET A 167 2.33 24.99 -26.81
C MET A 167 3.16 25.82 -25.82
N GLU A 168 3.65 26.99 -26.23
CA GLU A 168 4.68 27.81 -25.54
C GLU A 168 4.31 28.19 -24.10
N ILE A 169 3.02 28.13 -23.78
CA ILE A 169 2.43 28.46 -22.48
C ILE A 169 2.67 27.34 -21.44
N LEU A 170 3.07 26.13 -21.88
CA LEU A 170 3.17 24.94 -21.05
C LEU A 170 4.61 24.63 -20.65
N GLU A 171 4.81 24.39 -19.35
CA GLU A 171 6.06 23.99 -18.75
C GLU A 171 5.88 22.64 -18.05
N VAL A 172 6.84 21.75 -18.31
CA VAL A 172 6.94 20.45 -17.65
C VAL A 172 8.15 20.49 -16.73
N SER A 173 7.93 20.28 -15.44
CA SER A 173 8.99 20.23 -14.43
C SER A 173 8.96 18.89 -13.70
N MET A 174 10.09 18.53 -13.10
CA MET A 174 10.23 17.32 -12.28
C MET A 174 10.76 17.71 -10.92
N ASP A 175 10.06 17.28 -9.89
CA ASP A 175 10.45 17.50 -8.50
C ASP A 175 10.77 16.16 -7.84
N GLU A 176 11.83 16.11 -7.04
CA GLU A 176 12.16 14.94 -6.22
C GLU A 176 11.56 15.08 -4.83
N GLU A 177 10.81 14.07 -4.40
CA GLU A 177 10.25 13.99 -3.04
C GLU A 177 10.79 12.76 -2.32
N THR A 178 11.20 12.92 -1.07
CA THR A 178 11.69 11.79 -0.26
C THR A 178 10.52 11.05 0.37
N SER A 179 10.42 9.74 0.11
CA SER A 179 9.44 8.84 0.71
C SER A 179 10.07 8.05 1.84
N SER A 180 9.84 8.50 3.08
CA SER A 180 10.33 7.81 4.29
C SER A 180 9.75 6.40 4.44
N TYR A 181 8.55 6.13 3.90
CA TYR A 181 7.91 4.82 3.95
C TYR A 181 8.80 3.72 3.35
N ARG A 182 9.47 4.00 2.22
CA ARG A 182 10.36 3.02 1.55
C ARG A 182 11.51 2.58 2.44
N ILE A 183 12.08 3.52 3.20
CA ILE A 183 13.16 3.24 4.16
C ILE A 183 12.63 2.45 5.35
N ILE A 184 11.48 2.87 5.92
CA ILE A 184 10.87 2.19 7.07
C ILE A 184 10.54 0.74 6.71
N SER A 185 9.92 0.49 5.56
CA SER A 185 9.61 -0.86 5.10
C SER A 185 10.87 -1.70 4.85
N LEU A 186 11.92 -1.12 4.29
CA LEU A 186 13.21 -1.81 4.10
C LEU A 186 13.83 -2.23 5.43
N VAL A 187 13.91 -1.31 6.38
CA VAL A 187 14.50 -1.55 7.72
C VAL A 187 13.66 -2.60 8.47
N LEU A 188 12.34 -2.43 8.49
CA LEU A 188 11.43 -3.37 9.15
C LEU A 188 11.49 -4.76 8.52
N GLY A 189 11.54 -4.84 7.19
CA GLY A 189 11.69 -6.10 6.47
C GLY A 189 12.99 -6.82 6.82
N PHE A 190 14.11 -6.11 6.91
CA PHE A 190 15.39 -6.71 7.32
C PHE A 190 15.37 -7.19 8.79
N ILE A 191 14.80 -6.40 9.69
CA ILE A 191 14.61 -6.79 11.10
C ILE A 191 13.75 -8.05 11.19
N LEU A 192 12.64 -8.12 10.45
CA LEU A 192 11.76 -9.29 10.46
C LEU A 192 12.44 -10.52 9.84
N LEU A 193 13.20 -10.36 8.77
CA LEU A 193 13.92 -11.46 8.13
C LEU A 193 14.95 -12.09 9.07
N THR A 194 15.66 -11.26 9.83
CA THR A 194 16.65 -11.70 10.83
C THR A 194 16.00 -12.25 12.10
N ALA A 195 14.87 -11.69 12.53
CA ALA A 195 14.12 -12.16 13.70
C ALA A 195 13.30 -13.44 13.44
N ALA A 196 13.03 -13.78 12.18
CA ALA A 196 12.18 -14.91 11.79
C ALA A 196 12.46 -16.23 12.53
N PRO A 197 13.71 -16.75 12.63
CA PRO A 197 13.98 -18.00 13.36
C PRO A 197 13.71 -17.88 14.87
N VAL A 198 14.01 -16.73 15.47
CA VAL A 198 13.79 -16.50 16.90
C VAL A 198 12.30 -16.43 17.22
N LEU A 199 11.53 -15.75 16.38
CA LEU A 199 10.09 -15.59 16.56
C LEU A 199 9.32 -16.88 16.31
N SER A 200 9.72 -17.69 15.32
CA SER A 200 9.04 -18.95 14.99
C SER A 200 9.11 -20.00 16.10
N GLU A 201 10.14 -19.95 16.94
CA GLU A 201 10.35 -20.87 18.08
C GLU A 201 10.01 -20.22 19.43
N SER A 202 9.55 -18.96 19.44
CA SER A 202 9.25 -18.24 20.68
C SER A 202 7.83 -18.47 21.15
N ILE A 203 7.66 -19.22 22.25
CA ILE A 203 6.36 -19.42 22.90
C ILE A 203 5.71 -18.08 23.27
N VAL A 204 6.52 -17.12 23.73
CA VAL A 204 6.06 -15.77 24.10
C VAL A 204 5.46 -15.05 22.88
N PHE A 205 6.03 -15.23 21.69
CA PHE A 205 5.51 -14.64 20.46
C PHE A 205 4.11 -15.17 20.12
N TYR A 206 3.88 -16.48 20.22
CA TYR A 206 2.56 -17.07 19.94
C TYR A 206 1.50 -16.62 20.95
N TYR A 207 1.80 -16.66 22.24
CA TYR A 207 0.84 -16.22 23.26
C TYR A 207 0.55 -14.72 23.17
N SER A 208 1.57 -13.88 23.01
CA SER A 208 1.36 -12.43 22.92
C SER A 208 0.59 -12.04 21.66
N SER A 209 0.94 -12.59 20.49
CA SER A 209 0.24 -12.29 19.23
C SER A 209 -1.19 -12.82 19.22
N ALA A 210 -1.43 -14.04 19.69
CA ALA A 210 -2.77 -14.60 19.75
C ALA A 210 -3.67 -13.88 20.77
N MET A 211 -3.14 -13.48 21.93
CA MET A 211 -3.88 -12.66 22.90
C MET A 211 -4.22 -11.29 22.32
N ALA A 212 -3.25 -10.61 21.67
CA ALA A 212 -3.49 -9.32 21.05
C ALA A 212 -4.57 -9.40 19.95
N VAL A 213 -4.46 -10.39 19.05
CA VAL A 213 -5.47 -10.64 18.01
C VAL A 213 -6.82 -10.98 18.63
N GLY A 214 -6.85 -11.80 19.68
CA GLY A 214 -8.07 -12.15 20.42
C GLY A 214 -8.76 -10.93 21.02
N VAL A 215 -8.01 -10.05 21.70
CA VAL A 215 -8.53 -8.79 22.25
C VAL A 215 -9.08 -7.88 21.16
N ILE A 216 -8.31 -7.67 20.08
CA ILE A 216 -8.75 -6.84 18.94
C ILE A 216 -10.04 -7.41 18.33
N LEU A 217 -10.12 -8.73 18.14
CA LEU A 217 -11.29 -9.39 17.58
C LEU A 217 -12.53 -9.22 18.46
N VAL A 218 -12.40 -9.37 19.78
CA VAL A 218 -13.53 -9.14 20.71
C VAL A 218 -13.95 -7.66 20.71
N ILE A 219 -13.00 -6.71 20.71
CA ILE A 219 -13.30 -5.28 20.62
C ILE A 219 -14.05 -4.97 19.32
N LEU A 220 -13.58 -5.48 18.17
CA LEU A 220 -14.25 -5.28 16.88
C LEU A 220 -15.68 -5.85 16.88
N ILE A 221 -15.89 -7.02 17.49
CA ILE A 221 -17.22 -7.61 17.65
C ILE A 221 -18.13 -6.71 18.49
N VAL A 222 -17.65 -6.22 19.64
CA VAL A 222 -18.43 -5.35 20.53
C VAL A 222 -18.76 -4.01 19.84
N LEU A 223 -17.78 -3.38 19.18
CA LEU A 223 -17.99 -2.15 18.42
C LEU A 223 -19.02 -2.35 17.31
N PHE A 224 -18.91 -3.45 16.55
CA PHE A 224 -19.87 -3.79 15.50
C PHE A 224 -21.29 -4.02 16.05
N GLN A 225 -21.41 -4.69 17.20
CA GLN A 225 -22.70 -4.88 17.86
C GLN A 225 -23.27 -3.55 18.38
N GLY A 226 -22.44 -2.67 18.95
CA GLY A 226 -22.84 -1.33 19.40
C GLY A 226 -23.32 -0.43 18.25
N MET A 227 -22.64 -0.48 17.10
CA MET A 227 -23.08 0.23 15.90
C MET A 227 -24.42 -0.27 15.36
N LYS A 228 -24.76 -1.55 15.54
CA LYS A 228 -26.05 -2.13 15.14
C LYS A 228 -27.22 -1.74 16.07
N LEU A 229 -26.92 -1.31 17.30
CA LEU A 229 -27.92 -0.89 18.30
C LEU A 229 -28.31 0.59 18.18
N LEU A 230 -27.50 1.40 17.50
CA LEU A 230 -27.86 2.77 17.17
C LEU A 230 -28.80 2.77 15.95
N PRO A 231 -29.93 3.50 15.96
CA PRO A 231 -30.81 3.65 14.81
C PRO A 231 -30.16 4.56 13.76
N THR A 232 -29.03 4.14 13.18
CA THR A 232 -28.39 4.84 12.07
C THR A 232 -28.96 4.32 10.76
N GLY A 233 -29.83 5.15 10.19
CA GLY A 233 -30.52 4.89 8.95
C GLY A 233 -29.58 4.52 7.80
N ARG A 234 -29.92 3.40 7.14
CA ARG A 234 -29.80 3.15 5.71
C ARG A 234 -28.53 3.69 5.02
N ARG A 235 -27.46 2.87 4.99
CA ARG A 235 -26.75 2.42 3.75
C ARG A 235 -25.62 1.43 4.06
N SER A 236 -25.46 0.45 3.17
CA SER A 236 -24.46 -0.64 3.09
C SER A 236 -24.80 -1.97 3.80
N SER A 237 -25.82 -2.67 3.30
CA SER A 237 -26.18 -4.04 3.73
C SER A 237 -25.36 -5.16 3.08
N LEU A 238 -24.53 -4.86 2.08
CA LEU A 238 -23.79 -5.89 1.32
C LEU A 238 -22.47 -6.33 1.98
N ALA A 239 -21.75 -5.43 2.63
CA ALA A 239 -20.55 -5.79 3.41
C ALA A 239 -20.90 -6.56 4.70
N ILE A 240 -22.09 -6.30 5.25
CA ILE A 240 -22.61 -6.92 6.48
C ILE A 240 -23.06 -8.37 6.23
N PHE A 241 -23.53 -8.70 5.02
CA PHE A 241 -24.02 -10.04 4.66
C PHE A 241 -22.90 -11.06 4.43
N MET A 242 -21.75 -10.62 3.91
CA MET A 242 -20.60 -11.51 3.69
C MET A 242 -19.87 -11.86 5.01
N TYR A 243 -19.93 -10.99 6.02
CA TYR A 243 -19.30 -11.22 7.33
C TYR A 243 -20.20 -11.94 8.34
N SER A 244 -21.51 -12.02 8.10
CA SER A 244 -22.49 -12.59 9.04
C SER A 244 -22.60 -14.11 8.99
N SER A 245 -22.06 -14.78 7.96
CA SER A 245 -22.23 -16.24 7.81
C SER A 245 -21.31 -17.09 8.69
N LEU A 246 -20.24 -16.51 9.27
CA LEU A 246 -19.36 -17.23 10.24
C LEU A 246 -19.66 -16.91 11.72
N ILE A 247 -20.36 -15.82 12.02
CA ILE A 247 -20.63 -15.35 13.40
C ILE A 247 -22.08 -15.69 13.84
N GLY A 248 -22.68 -16.71 13.23
CA GLY A 248 -24.10 -17.03 13.41
C GLY A 248 -24.47 -17.76 14.72
N LEU A 249 -23.50 -18.34 15.44
CA LEU A 249 -23.78 -19.14 16.64
C LEU A 249 -23.46 -18.42 17.96
N GLY A 250 -22.55 -17.45 17.96
CA GLY A 250 -22.15 -16.68 19.16
C GLY A 250 -23.07 -15.51 19.51
N SER A 251 -23.88 -15.03 18.56
CA SER A 251 -24.77 -13.87 18.74
C SER A 251 -25.94 -14.13 19.70
N PHE A 252 -26.32 -15.39 19.93
CA PHE A 252 -27.43 -15.71 20.84
C PHE A 252 -27.05 -15.46 22.31
N LEU A 253 -25.86 -15.90 22.75
CA LEU A 253 -25.38 -15.71 24.12
C LEU A 253 -25.04 -14.24 24.42
N LEU A 254 -24.42 -13.53 23.46
CA LEU A 254 -24.06 -12.11 23.62
C LEU A 254 -25.26 -11.15 23.59
N SER A 255 -26.43 -11.57 23.11
CA SER A 255 -27.65 -10.75 23.15
C SER A 255 -28.42 -10.84 24.47
N TYR A 256 -28.21 -11.95 25.21
CA TYR A 256 -28.96 -12.24 26.43
C TYR A 256 -28.29 -11.62 27.67
N VAL A 257 -26.95 -11.64 27.72
CA VAL A 257 -26.16 -11.09 28.84
C VAL A 257 -26.35 -9.57 29.01
N PRO A 258 -26.35 -8.72 27.96
CA PRO A 258 -26.57 -7.28 28.12
C PRO A 258 -28.00 -6.95 28.55
N LYS A 259 -28.99 -7.75 28.11
CA LYS A 259 -30.40 -7.58 28.52
C LYS A 259 -30.59 -7.93 29.99
N LEU A 260 -30.00 -9.05 30.45
CA LEU A 260 -29.98 -9.42 31.87
C LEU A 260 -29.28 -8.36 32.73
N LEU A 261 -28.14 -7.86 32.24
CA LEU A 261 -27.39 -6.81 32.91
C LEU A 261 -28.21 -5.51 32.97
N GLN A 262 -28.88 -5.10 31.90
CA GLN A 262 -29.76 -3.92 31.91
C GLN A 262 -30.92 -4.05 32.90
N THR A 263 -31.57 -5.21 33.03
CA THR A 263 -32.59 -5.44 34.04
C THR A 263 -32.02 -5.38 35.47
N ALA A 264 -30.87 -6.01 35.71
CA ALA A 264 -30.24 -5.98 37.03
C ALA A 264 -29.72 -4.58 37.42
N LEU A 265 -29.16 -3.82 36.47
CA LEU A 265 -28.67 -2.46 36.70
C LEU A 265 -29.83 -1.48 36.95
N LYS A 266 -30.97 -1.66 36.27
CA LYS A 266 -32.16 -0.82 36.46
C LYS A 266 -32.80 -1.04 37.83
N ASP A 267 -32.74 -2.27 38.35
CA ASP A 267 -33.24 -2.62 39.69
C ASP A 267 -32.30 -2.13 40.82
N ILE A 268 -31.04 -1.78 40.51
CA ILE A 268 -30.03 -1.34 41.49
C ILE A 268 -29.94 0.20 41.61
N GLY A 269 -30.58 0.97 40.71
CA GLY A 269 -30.69 2.43 40.83
C GLY A 269 -29.35 3.17 40.66
N ILE A 270 -28.76 3.11 39.45
CA ILE A 270 -27.39 3.61 39.23
C ILE A 270 -27.36 5.10 38.87
N ASP A 271 -26.63 5.85 39.70
CA ASP A 271 -26.29 7.27 39.53
C ASP A 271 -25.23 7.48 38.43
N GLU A 272 -25.08 8.71 37.91
CA GLU A 272 -24.19 9.03 36.78
C GLU A 272 -22.72 8.61 37.01
N ASP A 273 -22.26 8.62 38.25
CA ASP A 273 -20.91 8.18 38.63
C ASP A 273 -20.69 6.66 38.47
N MET A 274 -21.76 5.85 38.53
CA MET A 274 -21.70 4.39 38.38
C MET A 274 -21.58 3.94 36.91
N TYR A 275 -21.89 4.81 35.95
CA TYR A 275 -21.76 4.52 34.52
C TYR A 275 -20.29 4.40 34.08
N ASN A 276 -19.39 5.23 34.62
CA ASN A 276 -17.95 5.15 34.35
C ASN A 276 -17.35 3.84 34.87
N PHE A 277 -17.74 3.41 36.07
CA PHE A 277 -17.36 2.11 36.62
C PHE A 277 -17.87 0.95 35.77
N LEU A 278 -19.10 1.04 35.29
CA LEU A 278 -19.70 0.03 34.42
C LEU A 278 -18.98 -0.07 33.07
N ILE A 279 -18.65 1.06 32.43
CA ILE A 279 -17.87 1.08 31.18
C ILE A 279 -16.49 0.47 31.42
N LEU A 280 -15.79 0.91 32.47
CA LEU A 280 -14.46 0.40 32.79
C LEU A 280 -14.50 -1.12 33.01
N PHE A 281 -15.48 -1.60 33.76
CA PHE A 281 -15.69 -3.02 34.00
C PHE A 281 -15.93 -3.79 32.70
N LEU A 282 -16.79 -3.28 31.81
CA LEU A 282 -17.04 -3.90 30.50
C LEU A 282 -15.80 -3.93 29.62
N VAL A 283 -14.99 -2.87 29.60
CA VAL A 283 -13.73 -2.83 28.86
C VAL A 283 -12.75 -3.87 29.40
N VAL A 284 -12.60 -3.96 30.73
CA VAL A 284 -11.72 -4.95 31.37
C VAL A 284 -12.20 -6.38 31.05
N CYS A 285 -13.49 -6.67 31.18
CA CYS A 285 -14.04 -7.98 30.80
C CYS A 285 -13.79 -8.31 29.33
N THR A 286 -13.93 -7.34 28.42
CA THR A 286 -13.66 -7.50 26.99
C THR A 286 -12.21 -7.91 26.75
N VAL A 287 -11.26 -7.23 27.40
CA VAL A 287 -9.83 -7.56 27.31
C VAL A 287 -9.55 -8.95 27.87
N LEU A 288 -10.11 -9.29 29.04
CA LEU A 288 -9.89 -10.60 29.66
C LEU A 288 -10.44 -11.75 28.81
N VAL A 289 -11.64 -11.60 28.23
CA VAL A 289 -12.23 -12.60 27.33
C VAL A 289 -11.38 -12.76 26.07
N GLY A 290 -10.94 -11.65 25.47
CA GLY A 290 -10.07 -11.70 24.29
C GLY A 290 -8.72 -12.38 24.57
N ALA A 291 -8.09 -12.07 25.70
CA ALA A 291 -6.84 -12.69 26.13
C ALA A 291 -7.03 -14.18 26.44
N TRP A 292 -8.12 -14.55 27.12
CA TRP A 292 -8.48 -15.94 27.40
C TRP A 292 -8.66 -16.76 26.11
N LEU A 293 -9.39 -16.21 25.13
CA LEU A 293 -9.58 -16.86 23.83
C LEU A 293 -8.25 -17.04 23.09
N GLY A 294 -7.41 -16.01 23.05
CA GLY A 294 -6.08 -16.09 22.44
C GLY A 294 -5.18 -17.13 23.11
N PHE A 295 -5.18 -17.18 24.44
CA PHE A 295 -4.45 -18.19 25.21
C PHE A 295 -4.94 -19.60 24.92
N TRP A 296 -6.26 -19.81 24.90
CA TRP A 296 -6.87 -21.12 24.62
C TRP A 296 -6.52 -21.63 23.22
N ILE A 297 -6.54 -20.75 22.22
CA ILE A 297 -6.18 -21.07 20.83
C ILE A 297 -4.74 -21.60 20.74
N VAL A 298 -3.77 -20.90 21.34
CA VAL A 298 -2.36 -21.31 21.30
C VAL A 298 -2.18 -22.67 21.96
N ARG A 299 -2.78 -22.87 23.13
CA ARG A 299 -2.68 -24.14 23.86
C ARG A 299 -3.21 -25.32 23.04
N LYS A 300 -4.26 -25.11 22.23
CA LYS A 300 -4.93 -26.20 21.51
C LYS A 300 -4.37 -26.45 20.11
N LEU A 301 -3.93 -25.40 19.41
CA LEU A 301 -3.56 -25.47 17.99
C LEU A 301 -2.06 -25.32 17.72
N VAL A 302 -1.32 -24.66 18.61
CA VAL A 302 0.10 -24.33 18.38
C VAL A 302 1.03 -25.29 19.10
N LEU A 303 0.68 -25.70 20.32
CA LEU A 303 1.53 -26.57 21.14
C LEU A 303 1.33 -28.05 20.78
N ALA A 304 2.44 -28.79 20.77
CA ALA A 304 2.48 -30.23 20.68
C ALA A 304 2.16 -30.88 22.05
N GLU A 305 2.03 -32.21 22.06
CA GLU A 305 1.66 -32.98 23.27
C GLU A 305 2.67 -32.84 24.42
N ASP A 306 3.93 -32.54 24.10
CA ASP A 306 5.02 -32.31 25.06
C ASP A 306 5.09 -30.86 25.58
N GLY A 307 4.19 -29.98 25.13
CA GLY A 307 4.17 -28.57 25.48
C GLY A 307 5.19 -27.71 24.72
N SER A 308 5.95 -28.30 23.80
CA SER A 308 6.78 -27.57 22.84
C SER A 308 5.93 -27.05 21.66
N ILE A 309 6.50 -26.20 20.82
CA ILE A 309 5.82 -25.72 19.61
C ILE A 309 5.87 -26.83 18.57
N ASP A 310 4.73 -27.14 17.95
CA ASP A 310 4.69 -28.10 16.85
C ASP A 310 5.63 -27.68 15.71
N SER A 311 6.46 -28.62 15.25
CA SER A 311 7.50 -28.35 14.25
C SER A 311 6.94 -27.88 12.89
N GLY A 312 5.74 -28.33 12.52
CA GLY A 312 5.03 -27.89 11.32
C GLY A 312 4.56 -26.44 11.47
N ASN A 313 3.97 -26.10 12.61
CA ASN A 313 3.54 -24.73 12.93
C ASN A 313 4.72 -23.75 12.97
N ALA A 314 5.82 -24.13 13.62
CA ALA A 314 7.04 -23.30 13.67
C ALA A 314 7.60 -23.06 12.26
N THR A 315 7.64 -24.10 11.42
CA THR A 315 8.09 -23.98 10.02
C THR A 315 7.17 -23.06 9.22
N PHE A 316 5.86 -23.20 9.36
CA PHE A 316 4.88 -22.34 8.69
C PHE A 316 5.05 -20.87 9.08
N VAL A 317 5.20 -20.57 10.37
CA VAL A 317 5.40 -19.20 10.87
C VAL A 317 6.72 -18.63 10.39
N LEU A 318 7.80 -19.41 10.41
CA LEU A 318 9.10 -19.01 9.88
C LEU A 318 8.99 -18.54 8.43
N TRP A 319 8.36 -19.34 7.55
CA TRP A 319 8.17 -18.98 6.15
C TRP A 319 7.23 -17.80 5.96
N SER A 320 6.17 -17.71 6.76
CA SER A 320 5.23 -16.59 6.72
C SER A 320 5.92 -15.26 7.04
N ILE A 321 6.76 -15.23 8.09
CA ILE A 321 7.55 -14.05 8.45
C ILE A 321 8.54 -13.70 7.33
N ARG A 322 9.23 -14.70 6.74
CA ARG A 322 10.17 -14.48 5.64
C ARG A 322 9.51 -13.91 4.38
N ILE A 323 8.35 -14.45 4.00
CA ILE A 323 7.58 -13.96 2.84
C ILE A 323 7.12 -12.52 3.08
N PHE A 324 6.59 -12.24 4.26
CA PHE A 324 6.15 -10.89 4.62
C PHE A 324 7.32 -9.89 4.65
N ALA A 325 8.46 -10.28 5.21
CA ALA A 325 9.69 -9.50 5.20
C ALA A 325 10.19 -9.24 3.76
N ALA A 326 10.16 -10.25 2.89
CA ALA A 326 10.52 -10.10 1.49
C ALA A 326 9.60 -9.12 0.76
N ILE A 327 8.28 -9.19 1.02
CA ILE A 327 7.33 -8.21 0.46
C ILE A 327 7.69 -6.80 0.91
N LEU A 328 7.94 -6.57 2.20
CA LEU A 328 8.32 -5.25 2.73
C LEU A 328 9.59 -4.69 2.08
N ILE A 329 10.59 -5.54 1.86
CA ILE A 329 11.84 -5.16 1.18
C ILE A 329 11.55 -4.84 -0.29
N LEU A 330 10.70 -5.63 -0.97
CA LEU A 330 10.39 -5.49 -2.39
C LEU A 330 9.28 -4.49 -2.70
N GLN A 331 8.72 -3.78 -1.72
CA GLN A 331 7.69 -2.75 -1.96
C GLN A 331 8.15 -1.66 -2.96
N HIS A 332 9.46 -1.49 -3.16
CA HIS A 332 10.02 -0.58 -4.16
C HIS A 332 9.87 -1.07 -5.62
N LEU A 333 9.54 -2.34 -5.86
CA LEU A 333 9.33 -2.91 -7.21
C LEU A 333 7.89 -2.74 -7.66
N VAL A 334 6.97 -2.78 -6.70
CA VAL A 334 5.56 -2.55 -6.97
C VAL A 334 5.33 -1.05 -6.78
N ASP A 335 5.62 -0.28 -7.83
CA ASP A 335 5.14 1.08 -7.95
C ASP A 335 3.61 1.03 -8.12
N MET A 336 2.91 0.90 -6.99
CA MET A 336 1.46 1.03 -6.92
C MET A 336 1.11 2.43 -7.43
N PRO A 337 0.30 2.56 -8.49
CA PRO A 337 -0.29 3.83 -8.82
C PRO A 337 -1.23 4.19 -7.65
N GLU A 338 -0.84 5.26 -6.94
CA GLU A 338 -1.53 5.87 -5.80
C GLU A 338 -1.48 5.16 -4.43
N PRO A 339 -1.44 5.95 -3.34
CA PRO A 339 -1.45 5.43 -1.98
C PRO A 339 -2.83 4.88 -1.62
N VAL A 340 -2.87 3.61 -1.23
CA VAL A 340 -4.02 2.97 -0.54
C VAL A 340 -4.35 3.65 0.82
N PHE A 341 -3.57 4.65 1.23
CA PHE A 341 -3.79 5.45 2.43
C PHE A 341 -3.72 6.96 2.16
N GLU A 342 -4.50 7.47 1.21
CA GLU A 342 -4.96 8.85 1.33
C GLU A 342 -6.10 8.87 2.36
N ILE A 343 -5.73 8.95 3.65
CA ILE A 343 -6.68 9.43 4.66
C ILE A 343 -7.03 10.83 4.21
N THR A 344 -8.21 10.96 3.61
CA THR A 344 -8.82 12.22 3.26
C THR A 344 -9.02 12.97 4.57
N VAL A 345 -8.03 13.78 4.95
CA VAL A 345 -8.21 14.82 5.94
C VAL A 345 -9.15 15.82 5.28
N ILE A 346 -10.45 15.56 5.42
CA ILE A 346 -11.52 16.52 5.18
C ILE A 346 -11.30 17.60 6.23
N ARG A 347 -10.46 18.59 5.90
CA ARG A 347 -10.44 19.86 6.61
C ARG A 347 -11.77 20.55 6.28
N ARG A 348 -12.70 20.46 7.22
CA ARG A 348 -13.91 21.29 7.23
C ARG A 348 -13.55 22.76 7.27
#